data_AF-A0A1S1UD12-F1
#
_entry.id   AF-A0A1S1UD12-F1
#
_cell.length_a   1.000
_cell.length_b   1.000
_cell.length_c   1.000
_cell.angle_alpha   90.00
_cell.angle_beta   90.00
_cell.angle_gamma   90.00
#
_symmetry.space_group_name_H-M   'P 1'
#
loop_
_entity.id
_entity.type
_entity.pdbx_description
1 polymer ?
#
loop_
_entity_poly.entity_id
_entity_poly.type
_entity_poly.pdbx_seq_one_letter_code
_entity_poly.pdbx_strand_id
1 'polypeptide(L)'
;MTNAADDFDALFDEVSAQSAAAPKPAPAAAPAAVIADDDFDALFDSVSASAAVPPAAAPVAAAPEAPPAAAAGVPGEAADPVDQSDKPMFERLGGIVRLLHDSLRELGYDKALTEASSQIVDAQDRLEYVATLTEQAANKVLNTLDEGMPAQDVLSKKAKDMDSRWTALFDGKLSLEEFKALAGDSRQFAQAVAEATEAEKARLLEIMMAQDFQDITGQLIKKVVNITKTVEHELAQLLRDNAPAEVREKLAQKPVPLMQGPSVPSVALDQDNVDDLLADLGF
;
A
#
# COMPACT_ATOMS: atom_id res chain seq x y z
N MET A 1 -18.41 33.34 -25.05
CA MET A 1 -17.85 32.75 -23.82
C MET A 1 -18.21 31.28 -23.87
N THR A 2 -17.38 30.49 -24.53
CA THR A 2 -17.52 29.03 -24.61
C THR A 2 -17.04 28.45 -23.28
N ASN A 3 -17.82 27.54 -22.73
CA ASN A 3 -17.69 27.05 -21.36
C ASN A 3 -16.51 26.09 -21.30
N ALA A 4 -15.52 26.37 -20.46
CA ALA A 4 -14.34 25.51 -20.28
C ALA A 4 -14.69 24.09 -19.78
N ALA A 5 -15.91 23.88 -19.29
CA ALA A 5 -16.43 22.56 -18.94
C ALA A 5 -16.71 21.68 -20.18
N ASP A 6 -17.21 22.27 -21.27
CA ASP A 6 -17.54 21.54 -22.50
C ASP A 6 -16.27 21.06 -23.24
N ASP A 7 -15.17 21.81 -23.13
CA ASP A 7 -13.86 21.42 -23.68
C ASP A 7 -13.19 20.28 -22.88
N PHE A 8 -13.49 20.15 -21.58
CA PHE A 8 -12.94 19.09 -20.73
C PHE A 8 -13.64 17.74 -20.97
N ASP A 9 -14.96 17.75 -21.14
CA ASP A 9 -15.71 16.53 -21.49
C ASP A 9 -15.32 16.03 -22.89
N ALA A 10 -15.10 16.94 -23.84
CA ALA A 10 -14.63 16.58 -25.18
C ALA A 10 -13.22 15.93 -25.17
N LEU A 11 -12.32 16.42 -24.33
CA LEU A 11 -10.98 15.82 -24.16
C LEU A 11 -11.04 14.45 -23.48
N PHE A 12 -11.97 14.25 -22.54
CA PHE A 12 -12.16 12.97 -21.86
C PHE A 12 -12.72 11.90 -22.80
N ASP A 13 -13.67 12.26 -23.65
CA ASP A 13 -14.21 11.38 -24.70
C ASP A 13 -13.15 11.03 -25.76
N GLU A 14 -12.26 11.97 -26.12
CA GLU A 14 -11.19 11.74 -27.08
C GLU A 14 -10.12 10.76 -26.55
N VAL A 15 -9.75 10.86 -25.26
CA VAL A 15 -8.82 9.93 -24.59
C VAL A 15 -9.45 8.53 -24.43
N SER A 16 -10.75 8.49 -24.16
CA SER A 16 -11.51 7.24 -24.05
C SER A 16 -11.63 6.53 -25.41
N ALA A 17 -11.82 7.28 -26.49
CA ALA A 17 -11.84 6.76 -27.85
C ALA A 17 -10.46 6.27 -28.33
N GLN A 18 -9.37 6.93 -27.94
CA GLN A 18 -8.00 6.47 -28.22
C GLN A 18 -7.64 5.16 -27.52
N SER A 19 -8.23 4.91 -26.34
CA SER A 19 -8.04 3.67 -25.58
C SER A 19 -8.79 2.46 -26.17
N ALA A 20 -9.78 2.69 -27.05
CA ALA A 20 -10.54 1.64 -27.73
C ALA A 20 -9.90 1.17 -29.06
N ALA A 21 -8.87 1.86 -29.55
CA ALA A 21 -8.12 1.45 -30.74
C ALA A 21 -7.05 0.42 -30.37
N ALA A 22 -7.41 -0.86 -30.39
CA ALA A 22 -6.50 -1.96 -30.12
C ALA A 22 -5.24 -1.92 -31.02
N PRO A 23 -4.02 -1.95 -30.46
CA PRO A 23 -2.82 -2.13 -31.27
C PRO A 23 -2.75 -3.57 -31.81
N LYS A 24 -2.36 -3.68 -33.07
CA LYS A 24 -2.13 -4.94 -33.81
C LYS A 24 -1.13 -5.82 -33.04
N PRO A 25 -1.36 -7.13 -32.86
CA PRO A 25 -0.51 -7.96 -32.01
C PRO A 25 0.90 -8.10 -32.61
N ALA A 26 1.90 -7.68 -31.85
CA ALA A 26 3.31 -7.97 -32.08
C ALA A 26 3.58 -9.47 -31.82
N PRO A 27 4.58 -10.10 -32.48
CA PRO A 27 4.85 -11.51 -32.31
C PRO A 27 5.22 -11.85 -30.86
N ALA A 28 4.64 -12.95 -30.36
CA ALA A 28 4.70 -13.40 -28.97
C ALA A 28 6.13 -13.39 -28.41
N ALA A 29 6.33 -12.59 -27.35
CA ALA A 29 7.42 -12.80 -26.42
C ALA A 29 7.22 -14.14 -25.70
N ALA A 30 8.33 -14.84 -25.44
CA ALA A 30 8.35 -16.13 -24.76
C ALA A 30 7.57 -16.10 -23.43
N PRO A 31 6.97 -17.23 -23.00
CA PRO A 31 6.17 -17.25 -21.77
C PRO A 31 7.04 -16.84 -20.58
N ALA A 32 6.63 -15.76 -19.91
CA ALA A 32 7.14 -15.40 -18.60
C ALA A 32 6.95 -16.60 -17.66
N ALA A 33 7.99 -16.94 -16.91
CA ALA A 33 7.95 -18.03 -15.95
C ALA A 33 6.80 -17.80 -14.96
N VAL A 34 5.90 -18.78 -14.86
CA VAL A 34 4.86 -18.82 -13.84
C VAL A 34 5.59 -19.08 -12.52
N ILE A 35 5.81 -18.04 -11.73
CA ILE A 35 6.39 -18.17 -10.39
C ILE A 35 5.29 -18.83 -9.53
N ALA A 36 5.57 -20.01 -8.97
CA ALA A 36 4.62 -20.75 -8.16
C ALA A 36 4.36 -20.02 -6.83
N ASP A 37 3.21 -20.22 -6.19
CA ASP A 37 2.88 -19.59 -4.91
C ASP A 37 3.95 -19.88 -3.82
N ASP A 38 4.58 -21.07 -3.85
CA ASP A 38 5.66 -21.47 -2.95
C ASP A 38 6.95 -20.63 -3.13
N ASP A 39 7.24 -20.16 -4.34
CA ASP A 39 8.42 -19.32 -4.61
C ASP A 39 8.23 -17.90 -4.03
N PHE A 40 6.99 -17.42 -3.90
CA PHE A 40 6.69 -16.11 -3.31
C PHE A 40 6.79 -16.12 -1.78
N ASP A 41 6.34 -17.19 -1.13
CA ASP A 41 6.53 -17.36 0.32
C ASP A 41 8.03 -17.50 0.65
N ALA A 42 8.80 -18.20 -0.20
CA ALA A 42 10.25 -18.27 -0.08
C ALA A 42 10.95 -16.91 -0.30
N LEU A 43 10.45 -16.08 -1.24
CA LEU A 43 10.96 -14.73 -1.45
C LEU A 43 10.67 -13.82 -0.26
N PHE A 44 9.47 -13.89 0.32
CA PHE A 44 9.09 -13.18 1.53
C PHE A 44 9.99 -13.57 2.72
N ASP A 45 10.22 -14.86 2.95
CA ASP A 45 11.13 -15.35 4.00
C ASP A 45 12.58 -14.90 3.77
N SER A 46 13.06 -14.92 2.53
CA SER A 46 14.44 -14.54 2.19
C SER A 46 14.75 -13.06 2.43
N VAL A 47 13.79 -12.18 2.15
CA VAL A 47 13.94 -10.73 2.31
C VAL A 47 13.79 -10.34 3.78
N SER A 48 12.85 -10.99 4.48
CA SER A 48 12.67 -10.86 5.94
C SER A 48 13.92 -11.28 6.71
N ALA A 49 14.60 -12.36 6.26
CA ALA A 49 15.86 -12.82 6.84
C ALA A 49 17.05 -11.87 6.58
N SER A 50 17.03 -11.12 5.48
CA SER A 50 18.08 -10.15 5.12
C SER A 50 17.98 -8.83 5.92
N ALA A 51 16.82 -8.55 6.53
CA ALA A 51 16.60 -7.39 7.40
C ALA A 51 17.08 -7.58 8.85
N ALA A 52 17.67 -8.74 9.20
CA ALA A 52 18.20 -8.99 10.54
C ALA A 52 19.56 -8.29 10.77
N VAL A 53 19.52 -7.20 11.53
CA VAL A 53 20.66 -6.40 12.06
C VAL A 53 21.55 -7.27 13.00
N PRO A 54 22.89 -7.07 13.04
CA PRO A 54 23.87 -7.92 13.74
C PRO A 54 23.75 -7.94 15.28
N PRO A 55 24.38 -8.92 15.97
CA PRO A 55 24.10 -9.20 17.39
C PRO A 55 24.78 -8.19 18.32
N ALA A 56 23.99 -7.58 19.19
CA ALA A 56 24.50 -6.87 20.36
C ALA A 56 24.98 -7.86 21.44
N ALA A 57 26.03 -7.44 22.13
CA ALA A 57 26.91 -8.23 22.97
C ALA A 57 26.28 -8.81 24.27
N ALA A 58 27.01 -9.78 24.80
CA ALA A 58 26.78 -10.67 25.94
C ALA A 58 26.30 -10.04 27.29
N PRO A 59 25.70 -10.86 28.18
CA PRO A 59 25.08 -10.42 29.43
C PRO A 59 26.11 -10.24 30.55
N VAL A 60 25.93 -9.22 31.40
CA VAL A 60 26.78 -8.98 32.57
C VAL A 60 25.98 -9.15 33.87
N ALA A 61 26.35 -10.23 34.57
CA ALA A 61 26.49 -10.41 36.01
C ALA A 61 25.33 -10.12 36.99
N ALA A 62 25.11 -11.15 37.80
CA ALA A 62 24.26 -11.22 38.97
C ALA A 62 24.90 -10.65 40.26
N ALA A 63 24.02 -10.39 41.24
CA ALA A 63 24.22 -10.46 42.71
C ALA A 63 24.89 -9.24 43.40
N PRO A 64 24.53 -8.88 44.66
CA PRO A 64 24.26 -9.83 45.74
C PRO A 64 23.01 -9.61 46.62
N GLU A 65 22.62 -10.75 47.19
CA GLU A 65 21.71 -10.94 48.33
C GLU A 65 22.14 -10.16 49.58
N ALA A 66 21.15 -9.70 50.34
CA ALA A 66 21.27 -9.24 51.72
C ALA A 66 20.55 -10.23 52.68
N PRO A 67 21.07 -10.45 53.91
CA PRO A 67 20.71 -11.58 54.79
C PRO A 67 19.44 -11.34 55.64
N PRO A 68 18.91 -12.38 56.33
CA PRO A 68 17.56 -12.37 56.89
C PRO A 68 17.51 -11.77 58.30
N ALA A 69 16.48 -10.99 58.59
CA ALA A 69 16.18 -10.52 59.94
C ALA A 69 14.71 -10.79 60.32
N ALA A 70 14.59 -11.77 61.22
CA ALA A 70 13.59 -12.06 62.23
C ALA A 70 12.22 -11.34 62.25
N ALA A 71 11.21 -12.17 62.50
CA ALA A 71 9.83 -11.85 62.84
C ALA A 71 9.66 -10.90 64.05
N ALA A 72 8.73 -9.96 63.92
CA ALA A 72 7.92 -9.41 65.00
C ALA A 72 6.61 -8.88 64.40
N GLY A 73 5.48 -9.22 65.02
CA GLY A 73 4.16 -9.13 64.42
C GLY A 73 3.38 -7.81 64.58
N VAL A 74 2.21 -7.87 63.93
CA VAL A 74 0.92 -7.16 64.09
C VAL A 74 0.80 -5.70 63.61
N PRO A 75 -0.41 -5.23 63.23
CA PRO A 75 -1.26 -5.70 62.13
C PRO A 75 -1.86 -4.53 61.30
N GLY A 76 -2.23 -4.79 60.04
CA GLY A 76 -3.25 -4.01 59.30
C GLY A 76 -2.91 -2.55 58.95
N GLU A 77 -2.65 -2.29 57.67
CA GLU A 77 -3.08 -1.07 57.00
C GLU A 77 -3.29 -1.42 55.51
N ALA A 78 -4.39 -0.93 54.95
CA ALA A 78 -5.03 -1.35 53.73
C ALA A 78 -4.16 -1.21 52.48
N ALA A 79 -4.09 -2.29 51.69
CA ALA A 79 -3.89 -2.17 50.26
C ALA A 79 -5.13 -1.49 49.67
N ASP A 80 -4.91 -0.50 48.81
CA ASP A 80 -5.95 0.15 48.01
C ASP A 80 -6.96 -0.87 47.48
N PRO A 81 -8.28 -0.62 47.66
CA PRO A 81 -9.28 -1.56 47.19
C PRO A 81 -9.30 -1.46 45.67
N VAL A 82 -8.75 -2.47 45.00
CA VAL A 82 -9.19 -2.77 43.63
C VAL A 82 -10.70 -3.02 43.76
N ASP A 83 -11.48 -2.13 43.17
CA ASP A 83 -12.94 -2.12 43.22
C ASP A 83 -13.48 -3.53 42.98
N GLN A 84 -13.94 -4.20 44.05
CA GLN A 84 -14.40 -5.59 44.00
C GLN A 84 -15.80 -5.70 43.38
N SER A 85 -16.40 -4.57 43.05
CA SER A 85 -17.70 -4.43 42.39
C SER A 85 -17.68 -4.98 40.95
N ASP A 86 -16.51 -4.98 40.30
CA ASP A 86 -16.38 -5.46 38.92
C ASP A 86 -16.08 -6.97 38.82
N LYS A 87 -15.63 -7.63 39.90
CA LYS A 87 -15.42 -9.08 39.94
C LYS A 87 -16.65 -9.90 39.50
N PRO A 88 -17.87 -9.65 40.02
CA PRO A 88 -19.06 -10.38 39.57
C PRO A 88 -19.43 -10.07 38.11
N MET A 89 -19.07 -8.89 37.60
CA MET A 89 -19.27 -8.53 36.19
C MET A 89 -18.30 -9.31 35.30
N PHE A 90 -17.02 -9.38 35.65
CA PHE A 90 -16.01 -10.17 34.94
C PHE A 90 -16.27 -11.67 35.02
N GLU A 91 -16.75 -12.20 36.15
CA GLU A 91 -17.15 -13.60 36.28
C GLU A 91 -18.35 -13.95 35.40
N ARG A 92 -19.36 -13.06 35.36
CA ARG A 92 -20.53 -13.24 34.51
C ARG A 92 -20.18 -13.12 33.02
N LEU A 93 -19.33 -12.16 32.66
CA LEU A 93 -18.80 -12.01 31.31
C LEU A 93 -17.98 -13.25 30.91
N GLY A 94 -17.14 -13.75 31.81
CA GLY A 94 -16.39 -15.00 31.61
C GLY A 94 -17.29 -16.21 31.40
N GLY A 95 -18.40 -16.32 32.14
CA GLY A 95 -19.41 -17.35 31.94
C GLY A 95 -20.11 -17.25 30.58
N ILE A 96 -20.46 -16.03 30.14
CA ILE A 96 -21.09 -15.79 28.83
C ILE A 96 -20.12 -16.10 27.68
N VAL A 97 -18.86 -15.67 27.79
CA VAL A 97 -17.82 -15.95 26.78
C VAL A 97 -17.54 -17.45 26.69
N ARG A 98 -17.53 -18.16 27.82
CA ARG A 98 -17.33 -19.62 27.84
C ARG A 98 -18.52 -20.36 27.24
N LEU A 99 -19.75 -19.94 27.54
CA LEU A 99 -20.96 -20.50 26.93
C LEU A 99 -20.99 -20.24 25.41
N LEU A 100 -20.62 -19.04 24.97
CA LEU A 100 -20.49 -18.70 23.55
C LEU A 100 -19.44 -19.56 22.86
N HIS A 101 -18.25 -19.66 23.45
CA HIS A 101 -17.16 -20.49 22.94
C HIS A 101 -17.54 -21.97 22.86
N ASP A 102 -18.14 -22.53 23.92
CA ASP A 102 -18.57 -23.92 23.95
C ASP A 102 -19.69 -24.18 22.94
N SER A 103 -20.61 -23.23 22.73
CA SER A 103 -21.65 -23.30 21.68
C SER A 103 -21.03 -23.26 20.28
N LEU A 104 -20.09 -22.34 20.02
CA LEU A 104 -19.39 -22.23 18.73
C LEU A 104 -18.58 -23.50 18.42
N ARG A 105 -17.98 -24.11 19.45
CA ARG A 105 -17.24 -25.37 19.34
C ARG A 105 -18.15 -26.57 19.12
N GLU A 106 -19.28 -26.64 19.80
CA GLU A 106 -20.28 -27.71 19.64
C GLU A 106 -20.94 -27.67 18.25
N LEU A 107 -21.09 -26.48 17.66
CA LEU A 107 -21.55 -26.30 16.28
C LEU A 107 -20.43 -26.48 15.23
N GLY A 108 -19.16 -26.65 15.62
CA GLY A 108 -18.05 -26.91 14.71
C GLY A 108 -17.45 -25.68 14.00
N TYR A 109 -17.86 -24.46 14.37
CA TYR A 109 -17.40 -23.21 13.74
C TYR A 109 -16.16 -22.58 14.41
N ASP A 110 -15.70 -23.12 15.54
CA ASP A 110 -14.48 -22.68 16.25
C ASP A 110 -13.25 -22.68 15.32
N LYS A 111 -13.15 -23.67 14.42
CA LYS A 111 -12.09 -23.73 13.40
C LYS A 111 -12.24 -22.65 12.33
N ALA A 112 -13.45 -22.45 11.79
CA ALA A 112 -13.71 -21.44 10.76
C ALA A 112 -13.45 -20.02 11.28
N LEU A 113 -13.87 -19.71 12.51
CA LEU A 113 -13.61 -18.41 13.11
C LEU A 113 -12.12 -18.17 13.40
N THR A 114 -11.41 -19.21 13.85
CA THR A 114 -9.96 -19.14 14.04
C THR A 114 -9.22 -18.97 12.71
N GLU A 115 -9.66 -19.66 11.66
CA GLU A 115 -9.12 -19.56 10.31
C GLU A 115 -9.38 -18.18 9.71
N ALA A 116 -10.61 -17.67 9.79
CA ALA A 116 -10.96 -16.31 9.39
C ALA A 116 -10.13 -15.25 10.12
N SER A 117 -9.93 -15.41 11.44
CA SER A 117 -9.07 -14.52 12.22
C SER A 117 -7.62 -14.55 11.73
N SER A 118 -7.08 -15.72 11.43
CA SER A 118 -5.72 -15.86 10.88
C SER A 118 -5.59 -15.23 9.50
N GLN A 119 -6.60 -15.42 8.64
CA GLN A 119 -6.63 -14.86 7.29
C GLN A 119 -6.72 -13.32 7.31
N ILE A 120 -7.47 -12.73 8.24
CA ILE A 120 -7.52 -11.27 8.42
C ILE A 120 -6.14 -10.71 8.77
N VAL A 121 -5.40 -11.37 9.67
CA VAL A 121 -4.04 -10.94 10.05
C VAL A 121 -3.09 -11.04 8.85
N ASP A 122 -3.12 -12.15 8.09
CA ASP A 122 -2.34 -12.27 6.84
C ASP A 122 -2.70 -11.17 5.82
N ALA A 123 -3.98 -10.85 5.67
CA ALA A 123 -4.40 -9.76 4.80
C ALA A 123 -3.88 -8.39 5.27
N GLN A 124 -3.83 -8.15 6.58
CA GLN A 124 -3.25 -6.93 7.16
C GLN A 124 -1.75 -6.84 6.85
N ASP A 125 -0.99 -7.90 7.11
CA ASP A 125 0.46 -7.94 6.85
C ASP A 125 0.77 -7.68 5.36
N ARG A 126 -0.06 -8.24 4.47
CA ARG A 126 0.03 -7.99 3.02
C ARG A 126 -0.23 -6.55 2.66
N LEU A 127 -1.22 -5.89 3.27
CA LEU A 127 -1.50 -4.47 3.02
C LEU A 127 -0.38 -3.57 3.55
N GLU A 128 0.23 -3.92 4.69
CA GLU A 128 1.38 -3.20 5.24
C GLU A 128 2.63 -3.35 4.34
N TYR A 129 2.83 -4.55 3.79
CA TYR A 129 3.89 -4.78 2.81
C TYR A 129 3.66 -3.98 1.51
N VAL A 130 2.42 -3.89 1.04
CA VAL A 130 2.04 -3.01 -0.08
C VAL A 130 2.40 -1.56 0.23
N ALA A 131 2.03 -1.05 1.41
CA ALA A 131 2.37 0.32 1.80
C ALA A 131 3.89 0.55 1.74
N THR A 132 4.67 -0.37 2.31
CA THR A 132 6.14 -0.31 2.29
C THR A 132 6.72 -0.30 0.88
N LEU A 133 6.24 -1.19 -0.01
CA LEU A 133 6.69 -1.24 -1.41
C LEU A 133 6.36 0.05 -2.17
N THR A 134 5.17 0.60 -1.96
CA THR A 134 4.76 1.84 -2.62
C THR A 134 5.59 3.03 -2.16
N GLU A 135 5.94 3.10 -0.88
CA GLU A 135 6.84 4.12 -0.33
C GLU A 135 8.25 3.99 -0.91
N GLN A 136 8.81 2.78 -0.97
CA GLN A 136 10.14 2.54 -1.55
C GLN A 136 10.19 2.94 -3.04
N ALA A 137 9.17 2.57 -3.81
CA ALA A 137 9.06 2.96 -5.21
C ALA A 137 8.99 4.48 -5.38
N ALA A 138 8.14 5.15 -4.60
CA ALA A 138 8.00 6.61 -4.63
C ALA A 138 9.34 7.30 -4.28
N ASN A 139 9.99 6.86 -3.21
CA ASN A 139 11.30 7.39 -2.81
C ASN A 139 12.36 7.19 -3.90
N LYS A 140 12.40 6.02 -4.56
CA LYS A 140 13.34 5.76 -5.65
C LYS A 140 13.11 6.69 -6.84
N VAL A 141 11.85 6.90 -7.25
CA VAL A 141 11.49 7.84 -8.32
C VAL A 141 11.88 9.27 -7.97
N LEU A 142 11.57 9.71 -6.74
CA LEU A 142 11.89 11.06 -6.27
C LEU A 142 13.40 11.30 -6.23
N ASN A 143 14.18 10.36 -5.67
CA ASN A 143 15.64 10.48 -5.62
C ASN A 143 16.24 10.55 -7.02
N THR A 144 15.76 9.72 -7.94
CA THR A 144 16.23 9.73 -9.34
C THR A 144 15.95 11.08 -10.02
N LEU A 145 14.79 11.68 -9.71
CA LEU A 145 14.40 12.98 -10.24
C LEU A 145 15.20 14.13 -9.61
N ASP A 146 15.45 14.09 -8.29
CA ASP A 146 16.26 15.07 -7.56
C ASP A 146 17.71 15.11 -8.05
N GLU A 147 18.25 13.97 -8.49
CA GLU A 147 19.55 13.90 -9.16
C GLU A 147 19.49 14.36 -10.63
N GLY A 148 18.35 14.12 -11.29
CA GLY A 148 18.13 14.41 -12.70
C GLY A 148 17.99 15.89 -13.04
N MET A 149 17.13 16.58 -12.31
CA MET A 149 16.75 17.97 -12.59
C MET A 149 17.96 18.94 -12.58
N PRO A 150 18.88 18.89 -11.59
CA PRO A 150 20.04 19.78 -11.58
C PRO A 150 20.99 19.56 -12.78
N ALA A 151 21.15 18.30 -13.21
CA ALA A 151 21.99 17.98 -14.36
C ALA A 151 21.40 18.55 -15.66
N GLN A 152 20.07 18.46 -15.83
CA GLN A 152 19.36 19.04 -16.97
C GLN A 152 19.42 20.58 -16.96
N ASP A 153 19.30 21.20 -15.79
CA ASP A 153 19.43 22.66 -15.66
C ASP A 153 20.82 23.16 -16.07
N VAL A 154 21.89 22.46 -15.68
CA VAL A 154 23.26 22.78 -16.09
C VAL A 154 23.42 22.66 -17.60
N LEU A 155 22.88 21.58 -18.19
CA LEU A 155 22.94 21.37 -19.63
C LEU A 155 22.17 22.45 -20.40
N SER A 156 20.97 22.80 -19.93
CA SER A 156 20.12 23.86 -20.51
C SER A 156 20.78 25.24 -20.45
N LYS A 157 21.43 25.58 -19.32
CA LYS A 157 22.20 26.83 -19.19
C LYS A 157 23.36 26.87 -20.18
N LYS A 158 24.12 25.77 -20.31
CA LYS A 158 25.22 25.67 -21.29
C LYS A 158 24.72 25.77 -22.73
N ALA A 159 23.58 25.17 -23.05
CA ALA A 159 22.98 25.26 -24.37
C ALA A 159 22.61 26.72 -24.73
N LYS A 160 22.01 27.46 -23.80
CA LYS A 160 21.65 28.87 -23.98
C LYS A 160 22.89 29.78 -24.12
N ASP A 161 23.93 29.53 -23.32
CA ASP A 161 25.22 30.24 -23.46
C ASP A 161 25.83 30.01 -24.85
N MET A 162 25.86 28.75 -25.30
CA MET A 162 26.37 28.38 -26.61
C MET A 162 25.61 29.08 -27.74
N ASP A 163 24.27 29.06 -27.68
CA ASP A 163 23.39 29.74 -28.64
C ASP A 163 23.64 31.26 -28.72
N SER A 164 23.78 31.91 -27.56
CA SER A 164 24.11 33.34 -27.48
C SER A 164 25.45 33.67 -28.13
N ARG A 165 26.48 32.84 -27.88
CA ARG A 165 27.82 33.03 -28.45
C ARG A 165 27.85 32.77 -29.95
N TRP A 166 27.12 31.76 -30.43
CA TRP A 166 26.95 31.55 -31.88
C TRP A 166 26.22 32.71 -32.54
N THR A 167 25.18 33.25 -31.90
CA THR A 167 24.46 34.44 -32.41
C THR A 167 25.40 35.64 -32.54
N ALA A 168 26.23 35.89 -31.51
CA ALA A 168 27.21 36.98 -31.56
C ALA A 168 28.26 36.80 -32.67
N LEU A 169 28.62 35.56 -33.01
CA LEU A 169 29.50 35.26 -34.13
C LEU A 169 28.84 35.63 -35.46
N PHE A 170 27.58 35.23 -35.67
CA PHE A 170 26.83 35.53 -36.89
C PHE A 170 26.52 37.02 -37.05
N ASP A 171 26.40 37.75 -35.94
CA ASP A 171 26.29 39.21 -35.92
C ASP A 171 27.63 39.93 -36.20
N GLY A 172 28.73 39.20 -36.37
CA GLY A 172 30.07 39.76 -36.59
C GLY A 172 30.66 40.46 -35.36
N LYS A 173 30.17 40.15 -34.15
CA LYS A 173 30.58 40.77 -32.88
C LYS A 173 31.71 40.03 -32.17
N LEU A 174 32.17 38.88 -32.70
CA LEU A 174 33.23 38.06 -32.10
C LEU A 174 34.60 38.34 -32.73
N SER A 175 35.63 38.32 -31.89
CA SER A 175 37.03 38.27 -32.31
C SER A 175 37.46 36.86 -32.77
N LEU A 176 38.61 36.77 -33.45
CA LEU A 176 39.18 35.49 -33.90
C LEU A 176 39.55 34.57 -32.72
N GLU A 177 39.96 35.15 -31.58
CA GLU A 177 40.31 34.39 -30.38
C GLU A 177 39.07 33.79 -29.71
N GLU A 178 38.01 34.59 -29.57
CA GLU A 178 36.71 34.13 -29.06
C GLU A 178 36.07 33.08 -29.97
N PHE A 179 36.25 33.17 -31.29
CA PHE A 179 35.79 32.17 -32.24
C PHE A 179 36.49 30.81 -32.03
N LYS A 180 37.82 30.82 -31.85
CA LYS A 180 38.58 29.59 -31.56
C LYS A 180 38.13 28.94 -30.25
N ALA A 181 37.88 29.76 -29.22
CA ALA A 181 37.32 29.29 -27.95
C ALA A 181 35.93 28.69 -28.15
N LEU A 182 35.03 29.38 -28.87
CA LEU A 182 33.68 28.90 -29.17
C LEU A 182 33.68 27.56 -29.91
N ALA A 183 34.57 27.37 -30.88
CA ALA A 183 34.69 26.10 -31.60
C ALA A 183 35.14 24.95 -30.69
N GLY A 184 36.09 25.22 -29.77
CA GLY A 184 36.53 24.26 -28.76
C GLY A 184 35.41 23.90 -27.78
N ASP A 185 34.75 24.92 -27.22
CA ASP A 185 33.65 24.77 -26.27
C ASP A 185 32.45 24.06 -26.91
N SER A 186 32.17 24.29 -28.20
CA SER A 186 31.10 23.59 -28.93
C SER A 186 31.35 22.08 -29.02
N ARG A 187 32.61 21.68 -29.26
CA ARG A 187 32.99 20.26 -29.26
C ARG A 187 32.84 19.65 -27.87
N GLN A 188 33.25 20.38 -26.84
CA GLN A 188 33.15 19.92 -25.46
C GLN A 188 31.68 19.85 -24.99
N PHE A 189 30.85 20.81 -25.40
CA PHE A 189 29.41 20.78 -25.16
C PHE A 189 28.75 19.57 -25.83
N ALA A 190 29.10 19.24 -27.08
CA ALA A 190 28.58 18.05 -27.75
C ALA A 190 28.92 16.75 -26.99
N GLN A 191 30.12 16.65 -26.41
CA GLN A 191 30.50 15.53 -25.54
C GLN A 191 29.67 15.51 -24.25
N ALA A 192 29.51 16.66 -23.60
CA ALA A 192 28.69 16.77 -22.39
C ALA A 192 27.21 16.42 -22.63
N VAL A 193 26.66 16.77 -23.81
CA VAL A 193 25.30 16.37 -24.21
C VAL A 193 25.20 14.85 -24.34
N ALA A 194 26.17 14.20 -24.98
CA ALA A 194 26.19 12.75 -25.13
C ALA A 194 26.25 12.04 -23.76
N GLU A 195 27.13 12.49 -22.87
CA GLU A 195 27.24 11.96 -21.51
C GLU A 195 25.96 12.16 -20.69
N ALA A 196 25.39 13.37 -20.73
CA ALA A 196 24.14 13.67 -20.03
C ALA A 196 22.97 12.84 -20.57
N THR A 197 22.92 12.57 -21.87
CA THR A 197 21.87 11.76 -22.48
C THR A 197 21.95 10.30 -22.03
N GLU A 198 23.15 9.71 -21.95
CA GLU A 198 23.29 8.34 -21.45
C GLU A 198 22.97 8.24 -19.95
N ALA A 199 23.39 9.24 -19.16
CA ALA A 199 23.02 9.33 -17.75
C ALA A 199 21.49 9.45 -17.57
N GLU A 200 20.83 10.27 -18.39
CA GLU A 200 19.38 10.42 -18.34
C GLU A 200 18.65 9.13 -18.72
N LYS A 201 19.14 8.43 -19.74
CA LYS A 201 18.62 7.11 -20.11
C LYS A 201 18.74 6.12 -18.95
N ALA A 202 19.87 6.12 -18.23
CA ALA A 202 20.03 5.26 -17.05
C ALA A 202 19.01 5.59 -15.95
N ARG A 203 18.75 6.88 -15.69
CA ARG A 203 17.71 7.33 -14.75
C ARG A 203 16.31 6.88 -15.16
N LEU A 204 15.98 7.00 -16.45
CA LEU A 204 14.68 6.53 -16.96
C LEU A 204 14.51 5.01 -16.78
N LEU A 205 15.58 4.23 -16.97
CA LEU A 205 15.56 2.79 -16.68
C LEU A 205 15.40 2.51 -15.18
N GLU A 206 16.02 3.31 -14.32
CA GLU A 206 15.87 3.18 -12.88
C GLU A 206 14.45 3.49 -12.40
N ILE A 207 13.83 4.53 -12.95
CA ILE A 207 12.40 4.85 -12.73
C ILE A 207 11.51 3.72 -13.24
N MET A 208 11.81 3.15 -14.42
CA MET A 208 11.05 2.03 -14.96
C MET A 208 11.10 0.81 -14.02
N MET A 209 12.28 0.43 -13.53
CA MET A 209 12.42 -0.66 -12.55
C MET A 209 11.73 -0.33 -11.22
N ALA A 210 11.68 0.94 -10.83
CA ALA A 210 10.96 1.35 -9.64
C ALA A 210 9.45 1.11 -9.76
N GLN A 211 8.90 0.89 -10.96
CA GLN A 211 7.48 0.61 -11.20
C GLN A 211 7.08 -0.85 -10.98
N ASP A 212 8.03 -1.77 -10.82
CA ASP A 212 7.76 -3.20 -10.60
C ASP A 212 6.91 -3.45 -9.34
N PHE A 213 6.88 -2.50 -8.40
CA PHE A 213 5.96 -2.54 -7.25
C PHE A 213 4.49 -2.63 -7.67
N GLN A 214 4.12 -2.12 -8.85
CA GLN A 214 2.73 -2.08 -9.31
C GLN A 214 2.18 -3.48 -9.60
N ASP A 215 2.99 -4.36 -10.20
CA ASP A 215 2.60 -5.75 -10.44
C ASP A 215 2.50 -6.52 -9.12
N ILE A 216 3.53 -6.40 -8.27
CA ILE A 216 3.58 -7.04 -6.97
C ILE A 216 2.40 -6.59 -6.11
N THR A 217 2.18 -5.28 -6.00
CA THR A 217 1.05 -4.70 -5.27
C THR A 217 -0.30 -5.16 -5.83
N GLY A 218 -0.45 -5.22 -7.15
CA GLY A 218 -1.66 -5.71 -7.78
C GLY A 218 -1.97 -7.17 -7.43
N GLN A 219 -0.95 -8.02 -7.35
CA GLN A 219 -1.10 -9.41 -6.93
C GLN A 219 -1.45 -9.53 -5.43
N LEU A 220 -0.78 -8.77 -4.57
CA LEU A 220 -1.10 -8.77 -3.13
C LEU A 220 -2.51 -8.27 -2.85
N ILE A 221 -2.95 -7.19 -3.49
CA ILE A 221 -4.32 -6.68 -3.35
C ILE A 221 -5.34 -7.73 -3.80
N LYS A 222 -5.09 -8.44 -4.92
CA LYS A 222 -5.98 -9.54 -5.36
C LYS A 222 -6.07 -10.65 -4.30
N LYS A 223 -4.96 -11.03 -3.68
CA LYS A 223 -4.95 -12.03 -2.59
C LYS A 223 -5.75 -11.54 -1.38
N VAL A 224 -5.55 -10.30 -0.95
CA VAL A 224 -6.31 -9.66 0.14
C VAL A 224 -7.81 -9.61 -0.16
N VAL A 225 -8.20 -9.27 -1.39
CA VAL A 225 -9.61 -9.27 -1.82
C VAL A 225 -10.21 -10.67 -1.75
N ASN A 226 -9.46 -11.71 -2.17
CA ASN A 226 -9.94 -13.08 -2.09
C ASN A 226 -10.10 -13.54 -0.63
N ILE A 227 -9.13 -13.24 0.23
CA ILE A 227 -9.22 -13.50 1.67
C ILE A 227 -10.46 -12.83 2.26
N THR A 228 -10.67 -11.56 1.97
CA THR A 228 -11.82 -10.79 2.47
C THR A 228 -13.14 -11.43 2.04
N LYS A 229 -13.25 -11.89 0.79
CA LYS A 229 -14.43 -12.61 0.28
C LYS A 229 -14.67 -13.94 0.98
N THR A 230 -13.61 -14.69 1.27
CA THR A 230 -13.70 -15.98 2.00
C THR A 230 -14.23 -15.73 3.41
N VAL A 231 -13.63 -14.78 4.14
CA VAL A 231 -14.06 -14.39 5.49
C VAL A 231 -15.50 -13.89 5.49
N GLU A 232 -15.88 -13.03 4.53
CA GLU A 232 -17.26 -12.56 4.38
C GLU A 232 -18.23 -13.72 4.17
N HIS A 233 -17.89 -14.68 3.32
CA HIS A 233 -18.73 -15.85 3.06
C HIS A 233 -18.92 -16.71 4.30
N GLU A 234 -17.85 -17.01 5.04
CA GLU A 234 -17.91 -17.82 6.26
C GLU A 234 -18.74 -17.13 7.36
N LEU A 235 -18.55 -15.83 7.56
CA LEU A 235 -19.34 -15.05 8.52
C LEU A 235 -20.81 -14.95 8.09
N ALA A 236 -21.09 -14.73 6.81
CA ALA A 236 -22.47 -14.69 6.29
C ALA A 236 -23.17 -16.05 6.42
N GLN A 237 -22.43 -17.15 6.22
CA GLN A 237 -22.94 -18.50 6.43
C GLN A 237 -23.24 -18.76 7.91
N LEU A 238 -22.31 -18.40 8.81
CA LEU A 238 -22.52 -18.51 10.26
C LEU A 238 -23.75 -17.71 10.72
N LEU A 239 -23.95 -16.50 10.21
CA LEU A 239 -25.14 -15.70 10.51
C LEU A 239 -26.43 -16.32 9.93
N ARG A 240 -26.39 -16.89 8.73
CA ARG A 240 -27.55 -17.56 8.12
C ARG A 240 -27.94 -18.82 8.89
N ASP A 241 -26.97 -19.63 9.28
CA ASP A 241 -27.18 -20.87 10.02
C ASP A 241 -27.74 -20.59 11.42
N ASN A 242 -27.36 -19.47 12.04
CA ASN A 242 -27.80 -19.07 13.40
C ASN A 242 -28.90 -18.00 13.44
N ALA A 243 -29.43 -17.57 12.29
CA ALA A 243 -30.52 -16.60 12.24
C ALA A 243 -31.81 -17.18 12.88
N PRO A 244 -32.55 -16.40 13.71
CA PRO A 244 -33.87 -16.76 14.20
C PRO A 244 -34.83 -17.10 13.05
N ALA A 245 -35.83 -17.97 13.27
CA ALA A 245 -36.76 -18.42 12.22
C ALA A 245 -37.45 -17.24 11.50
N GLU A 246 -37.79 -16.18 12.23
CA GLU A 246 -38.39 -14.93 11.74
C GLU A 246 -37.47 -14.13 10.80
N VAL A 247 -36.15 -14.29 10.93
CA VAL A 247 -35.11 -13.63 10.12
C VAL A 247 -34.73 -14.49 8.92
N ARG A 248 -34.72 -15.82 9.06
CA ARG A 248 -34.54 -16.76 7.93
C ARG A 248 -35.63 -16.62 6.86
N GLU A 249 -36.89 -16.43 7.27
CA GLU A 249 -37.99 -16.21 6.32
C GLU A 249 -37.81 -14.90 5.53
N LYS A 250 -37.28 -13.85 6.18
CA LYS A 250 -36.98 -12.55 5.53
C LYS A 250 -35.76 -12.61 4.60
N LEU A 251 -34.71 -13.33 4.97
CA LEU A 251 -33.51 -13.59 4.14
C LEU A 251 -33.80 -14.49 2.93
N ALA A 252 -34.77 -15.39 3.03
CA ALA A 252 -35.20 -16.23 1.91
C ALA A 252 -36.05 -15.47 0.88
N GLN A 253 -36.73 -14.39 1.31
CA GLN A 253 -37.63 -13.58 0.46
C GLN A 253 -36.95 -12.38 -0.21
N LYS A 254 -35.76 -11.96 0.26
CA LYS A 254 -34.93 -10.94 -0.39
C LYS A 254 -33.49 -11.44 -0.51
N PRO A 255 -32.95 -11.65 -1.72
CA PRO A 255 -31.51 -11.80 -1.88
C PRO A 255 -30.89 -10.46 -1.46
N VAL A 256 -30.33 -10.40 -0.26
CA VAL A 256 -29.56 -9.25 0.19
C VAL A 256 -28.36 -9.17 -0.75
N PRO A 257 -28.23 -8.12 -1.58
CA PRO A 257 -27.00 -7.93 -2.34
C PRO A 257 -25.90 -7.72 -1.31
N LEU A 258 -24.94 -8.64 -1.28
CA LEU A 258 -23.73 -8.51 -0.47
C LEU A 258 -23.17 -7.11 -0.73
N MET A 259 -22.97 -6.36 0.34
CA MET A 259 -22.53 -4.96 0.29
C MET A 259 -21.23 -4.90 -0.50
N GLN A 260 -21.33 -4.42 -1.74
CA GLN A 260 -20.16 -4.03 -2.49
C GLN A 260 -19.59 -2.82 -1.75
N GLY A 261 -18.37 -2.97 -1.22
CA GLY A 261 -17.65 -1.86 -0.58
C GLY A 261 -17.57 -0.63 -1.50
N PRO A 262 -17.19 0.55 -0.98
CA PRO A 262 -17.27 1.85 -1.65
C PRO A 262 -16.39 2.01 -2.91
N SER A 263 -15.85 0.94 -3.46
CA SER A 263 -14.94 0.91 -4.61
C SER A 263 -15.57 0.24 -5.83
N VAL A 264 -16.84 0.55 -6.11
CA VAL A 264 -17.41 0.39 -7.46
C VAL A 264 -17.63 1.79 -8.04
N PRO A 265 -17.01 2.16 -9.19
CA PRO A 265 -17.12 3.50 -9.77
C PRO A 265 -18.52 3.92 -10.26
N SER A 266 -19.58 3.16 -9.98
CA SER A 266 -20.92 3.39 -10.53
C SER A 266 -22.01 3.63 -9.50
N VAL A 267 -21.68 3.79 -8.22
CA VAL A 267 -22.68 4.20 -7.21
C VAL A 267 -22.15 5.43 -6.52
N ALA A 268 -22.32 6.58 -7.19
CA ALA A 268 -22.44 7.83 -6.46
C ALA A 268 -23.52 7.60 -5.41
N LEU A 269 -23.18 7.78 -4.14
CA LEU A 269 -24.14 7.77 -3.05
C LEU A 269 -25.11 8.93 -3.30
N ASP A 270 -26.18 8.67 -4.06
CA ASP A 270 -27.27 9.63 -4.21
C ASP A 270 -27.90 9.85 -2.84
N GLN A 271 -28.11 11.12 -2.54
CA GLN A 271 -28.52 11.67 -1.25
C GLN A 271 -29.83 11.05 -0.73
N ASP A 272 -30.65 10.49 -1.64
CA ASP A 272 -31.89 9.77 -1.33
C ASP A 272 -31.66 8.50 -0.51
N ASN A 273 -30.52 7.82 -0.66
CA ASN A 273 -30.20 6.62 0.12
C ASN A 273 -29.86 6.93 1.59
N VAL A 274 -29.50 8.18 1.88
CA VAL A 274 -29.23 8.63 3.26
C VAL A 274 -30.54 8.93 3.99
N ASP A 275 -31.51 9.54 3.30
CA ASP A 275 -32.84 9.81 3.86
C ASP A 275 -33.64 8.52 4.11
N ASP A 276 -33.52 7.52 3.23
CA ASP A 276 -34.14 6.20 3.46
C ASP A 276 -33.54 5.48 4.67
N LEU A 277 -32.23 5.64 4.93
CA LEU A 277 -31.56 5.03 6.09
C LEU A 277 -31.94 5.74 7.40
N LEU A 278 -32.17 7.06 7.35
CA LEU A 278 -32.60 7.86 8.51
C LEU A 278 -34.07 7.57 8.88
N ALA A 279 -34.92 7.39 7.88
CA ALA A 279 -36.32 7.01 8.08
C ALA A 279 -36.48 5.64 8.74
N ASP A 280 -35.64 4.66 8.38
CA ASP A 280 -35.64 3.31 8.98
C ASP A 280 -35.09 3.30 10.42
N LEU A 281 -34.30 4.30 10.80
CA LEU A 281 -33.79 4.50 12.17
C LEU A 281 -34.70 5.39 13.04
N GLY A 282 -35.80 5.89 12.47
CA GLY A 282 -36.86 6.59 13.21
C GLY A 282 -36.59 8.06 13.52
N PHE A 283 -35.81 8.76 12.68
CA PHE A 283 -35.72 10.23 12.67
C PHE A 283 -36.40 10.83 11.44
#